data_AF-A0A2V7B3A7-F1
#
_entry.id   AF-A0A2V7B3A7-F1
#
_cell.length_a   1.000
_cell.length_b   1.000
_cell.length_c   1.000
_cell.angle_alpha   90.00
_cell.angle_beta   90.00
_cell.angle_gamma   90.00
#
_symmetry.space_group_name_H-M   'P 1'
#
loop_
_entity.id
_entity.type
_entity.pdbx_description
1 polymer ?
#
loop_
_entity_poly.entity_id
_entity_poly.type
_entity_poly.pdbx_seq_one_letter_code
_entity_poly.pdbx_strand_id
1 'polypeptide(L)'
;MSRAAAPGAALVLVLASAGVAHAGLADRIGATFALMAEDFARAFQSMEGLIVSEEGDTLYLDLGEERGAQVGQEFTIFRKGAPFVHPLTGAPLGQFEEMLGYAQIT
;
A
#
# COMPACT_ATOMS: atom_id res chain seq x y z
N MET A 1 24.30 27.26 57.12
CA MET A 1 22.85 27.53 57.06
C MET A 1 22.23 26.48 56.15
N SER A 2 21.46 25.57 56.77
CA SER A 2 20.86 24.40 56.16
C SER A 2 19.72 24.80 55.22
N ARG A 3 19.79 24.47 53.92
CA ARG A 3 18.62 24.48 53.03
C ARG A 3 18.16 23.04 52.90
N ALA A 4 17.19 22.68 53.73
CA ALA A 4 16.42 21.45 53.59
C ALA A 4 15.75 21.46 52.20
N ALA A 5 16.31 20.69 51.27
CA ALA A 5 15.70 20.45 49.98
C ALA A 5 14.46 19.60 50.21
N ALA A 6 13.29 20.22 49.97
CA ALA A 6 12.00 19.60 50.20
C ALA A 6 11.84 18.33 49.33
N PRO A 7 11.45 17.18 49.91
CA PRO A 7 11.29 15.92 49.18
C PRO A 7 10.18 15.96 48.11
N GLY A 8 9.32 17.00 48.11
CA GLY A 8 8.25 17.18 47.13
C GLY A 8 8.73 17.49 45.71
N ALA A 9 9.88 18.17 45.55
CA ALA A 9 10.38 18.54 44.22
C ALA A 9 10.92 17.32 43.44
N ALA A 10 11.53 16.36 44.15
CA ALA A 10 12.02 15.12 43.54
C ALA A 10 10.86 14.20 43.11
N LEU A 11 9.76 14.17 43.87
CA LEU A 11 8.59 13.34 43.56
C LEU A 11 7.83 13.83 42.31
N VAL A 12 7.73 15.15 42.12
CA VAL A 12 7.09 15.75 40.92
C VAL A 12 7.91 15.48 39.65
N LEU A 13 9.24 15.49 39.73
CA LEU A 13 10.11 15.19 38.59
C LEU A 13 10.05 13.71 38.17
N VAL A 14 9.87 12.80 39.12
CA VAL A 14 9.70 11.35 38.87
C VAL A 14 8.33 11.02 38.27
N LEU A 15 7.27 11.73 38.68
CA LEU A 15 5.94 11.57 38.08
C LEU A 15 5.86 12.14 36.65
N ALA A 16 6.63 13.19 36.35
CA ALA A 16 6.71 13.76 35.01
C ALA A 16 7.42 12.82 34.00
N SER A 17 8.42 12.04 34.42
CA SER A 17 9.11 11.09 33.54
C SER A 17 8.28 9.85 33.21
N ALA A 18 7.34 9.46 34.08
CA ALA A 18 6.44 8.34 33.86
C ALA A 18 5.47 8.57 32.67
N GLY A 19 5.02 9.81 32.45
CA GLY A 19 4.19 10.18 31.29
C GLY A 19 4.98 10.19 29.97
N VAL A 20 6.24 10.65 30.01
CA VAL A 20 7.13 10.71 28.84
C VAL A 20 7.52 9.31 28.35
N ALA A 21 7.67 8.35 29.27
CA ALA A 21 7.94 6.95 28.91
C ALA A 21 6.79 6.27 28.15
N HIS A 22 5.54 6.66 28.41
CA HIS A 22 4.36 6.14 27.70
C HIS A 22 4.21 6.75 26.29
N ALA A 23 4.50 8.05 26.14
CA ALA A 23 4.50 8.72 24.83
C ALA A 23 5.54 8.09 23.89
N GLY A 24 6.75 7.83 24.37
CA GLY A 24 7.81 7.20 23.56
C GLY A 24 7.55 5.73 23.16
N LEU A 25 6.59 5.04 23.79
CA LEU A 25 6.14 3.72 23.35
C LEU A 25 5.08 3.85 22.24
N ALA A 26 4.11 4.75 22.43
CA ALA A 26 3.07 5.02 21.43
C ALA A 26 3.67 5.53 20.11
N ASP A 27 4.65 6.43 20.16
CA ASP A 27 5.33 6.96 18.98
C ASP A 27 6.10 5.85 18.22
N ARG A 28 6.72 4.91 18.93
CA ARG A 28 7.45 3.80 18.29
C ARG A 28 6.53 2.80 17.62
N ILE A 29 5.38 2.51 18.24
CA ILE A 29 4.35 1.65 17.64
C ILE A 29 3.76 2.34 16.41
N GLY A 30 3.43 3.63 16.51
CA GLY A 30 2.93 4.42 15.38
C GLY A 30 3.92 4.48 14.21
N ALA A 31 5.20 4.70 14.48
CA ALA A 31 6.23 4.74 13.45
C ALA A 31 6.40 3.38 12.73
N THR A 32 6.36 2.27 13.47
CA THR A 32 6.43 0.93 12.86
C THR A 32 5.21 0.64 11.99
N PHE A 33 4.03 1.08 12.43
CA PHE A 33 2.79 0.93 11.67
C PHE A 33 2.80 1.79 10.40
N ALA A 34 3.36 2.99 10.45
CA ALA A 34 3.51 3.85 9.27
C ALA A 34 4.39 3.18 8.19
N LEU A 35 5.53 2.58 8.59
CA LEU A 35 6.39 1.84 7.67
C LEU A 35 5.64 0.66 7.02
N MET A 36 4.91 -0.12 7.81
CA MET A 36 4.09 -1.22 7.28
C MET A 36 2.97 -0.75 6.34
N ALA A 37 2.34 0.39 6.65
CA ALA A 37 1.28 0.96 5.82
C ALA A 37 1.83 1.44 4.46
N GLU A 38 3.03 2.03 4.44
CA GLU A 38 3.71 2.44 3.21
C GLU A 38 4.09 1.24 2.34
N ASP A 39 4.65 0.18 2.94
CA ASP A 39 4.99 -1.05 2.24
C ASP A 39 3.73 -1.72 1.65
N PHE A 40 2.64 -1.76 2.43
CA PHE A 40 1.36 -2.28 1.97
C PHE A 40 0.78 -1.46 0.81
N ALA A 41 0.78 -0.14 0.92
CA ALA A 41 0.27 0.74 -0.13
C ALA A 41 1.05 0.58 -1.44
N ARG A 42 2.35 0.28 -1.36
CA ARG A 42 3.19 -0.01 -2.52
C ARG A 42 2.92 -1.39 -3.12
N ALA A 43 2.71 -2.41 -2.29
CA ALA A 43 2.45 -3.76 -2.73
C ALA A 43 1.07 -3.93 -3.43
N PHE A 44 0.08 -3.15 -3.02
CA PHE A 44 -1.30 -3.25 -3.52
C PHE A 44 -1.72 -2.11 -4.45
N GLN A 45 -0.80 -1.62 -5.29
CA GLN A 45 -1.17 -0.68 -6.34
C GLN A 45 -1.96 -1.39 -7.44
N SER A 46 -3.16 -0.88 -7.74
CA SER A 46 -3.95 -1.33 -8.89
C SER A 46 -3.21 -0.93 -10.17
N MET A 47 -2.59 -1.91 -10.82
CA MET A 47 -1.85 -1.71 -12.06
C MET A 47 -2.57 -2.38 -13.23
N GLU A 48 -2.68 -1.66 -14.33
CA GLU A 48 -3.18 -2.16 -15.61
C GLU A 48 -2.17 -1.76 -16.69
N GLY A 49 -1.87 -2.69 -17.58
CA GLY A 49 -0.93 -2.51 -18.68
C GLY A 49 -1.39 -3.23 -19.93
N LEU A 50 -0.68 -2.98 -21.02
CA LEU A 50 -0.90 -3.62 -22.30
C LEU A 50 0.18 -4.66 -22.56
N ILE A 51 -0.26 -5.82 -23.08
CA ILE A 51 0.65 -6.77 -23.70
C ILE A 51 1.10 -6.17 -25.03
N VAL A 52 2.39 -5.90 -25.17
CA VAL A 52 3.00 -5.30 -26.36
C VAL A 52 3.58 -6.34 -27.32
N SER A 53 3.94 -7.53 -26.82
CA SER A 53 4.42 -8.65 -27.62
C SER A 53 4.23 -9.97 -26.87
N GLU A 54 4.20 -11.06 -27.62
CA GLU A 54 4.13 -12.44 -27.13
C GLU A 54 5.23 -13.26 -27.81
N GLU A 55 5.94 -14.08 -27.04
CA GLU A 55 6.90 -15.07 -27.54
C GLU A 55 6.69 -16.39 -26.80
N GLY A 56 5.95 -17.32 -27.44
CA GLY A 56 5.55 -18.57 -26.81
C GLY A 56 4.70 -18.31 -25.58
N ASP A 57 5.16 -18.77 -24.42
CA ASP A 57 4.48 -18.55 -23.14
C ASP A 57 4.93 -17.26 -22.42
N THR A 58 5.78 -16.45 -23.07
CA THR A 58 6.30 -15.19 -22.50
C THR A 58 5.52 -14.01 -23.04
N LEU A 59 5.01 -13.18 -22.12
CA LEU A 59 4.30 -11.94 -22.44
C LEU A 59 5.16 -10.74 -22.07
N TYR A 60 5.27 -9.78 -22.98
CA TYR A 60 5.94 -8.51 -22.74
C TYR A 60 4.89 -7.42 -22.49
N LEU A 61 5.05 -6.68 -21.40
CA LEU A 61 4.11 -5.65 -20.94
C LEU A 61 4.74 -4.26 -21.06
N ASP A 62 3.91 -3.22 -21.20
CA ASP A 62 4.34 -1.81 -21.11
C ASP A 62 4.51 -1.31 -19.65
N LEU A 63 4.65 -2.24 -18.71
CA LEU A 63 4.84 -2.00 -17.28
C LEU A 63 6.25 -2.42 -16.87
N GLY A 64 6.97 -1.54 -16.17
CA GLY A 64 8.31 -1.80 -15.64
C GLY A 64 8.44 -1.32 -14.20
N GLU A 65 9.64 -1.46 -13.63
CA GLU A 65 9.92 -1.15 -12.21
C GLU A 65 9.55 0.28 -11.82
N GLU A 66 9.74 1.26 -12.72
CA GLU A 66 9.37 2.67 -12.52
C GLU A 66 7.87 2.86 -12.24
N ARG A 67 7.03 1.92 -12.70
CA ARG A 67 5.58 1.89 -12.46
C ARG A 67 5.18 0.97 -11.31
N GLY A 68 6.15 0.41 -10.58
CA GLY A 68 5.91 -0.46 -9.43
C GLY A 68 5.80 -1.95 -9.74
N ALA A 69 6.04 -2.37 -10.99
CA ALA A 69 6.03 -3.77 -11.38
C ALA A 69 7.18 -4.53 -10.69
N GLN A 70 6.87 -5.66 -10.07
CA GLN A 70 7.83 -6.45 -9.27
C GLN A 70 7.78 -7.93 -9.64
N VAL A 71 8.94 -8.60 -9.61
CA VAL A 71 9.04 -10.05 -9.79
C VAL A 71 8.17 -10.78 -8.76
N GLY A 72 7.46 -11.80 -9.24
CA GLY A 72 6.50 -12.57 -8.45
C GLY A 72 5.09 -12.00 -8.44
N GLN A 73 4.87 -10.79 -8.95
CA GLN A 73 3.53 -10.20 -9.04
C GLN A 73 2.68 -10.91 -10.09
N GLU A 74 1.44 -11.25 -9.71
CA GLU A 74 0.47 -11.90 -10.58
C GLU A 74 -0.48 -10.86 -11.20
N PHE A 75 -0.73 -11.03 -12.50
CA PHE A 75 -1.67 -10.24 -13.28
C PHE A 75 -2.76 -11.14 -13.85
N THR A 76 -3.99 -10.63 -13.86
CA THR A 76 -5.07 -11.24 -14.63
C THR A 76 -4.98 -10.75 -16.07
N ILE A 77 -4.92 -11.68 -17.01
CA ILE A 77 -4.93 -11.39 -18.43
C ILE A 77 -6.36 -11.45 -18.93
N PHE A 78 -6.81 -10.37 -19.56
CA PHE A 78 -8.14 -10.27 -20.12
C PHE A 78 -8.12 -9.54 -21.46
N ARG A 79 -9.16 -9.77 -22.25
CA ARG A 79 -9.41 -9.07 -23.52
C ARG A 79 -10.57 -8.09 -23.34
N LYS A 80 -10.33 -6.82 -23.65
CA LYS A 80 -11.38 -5.79 -23.68
C LYS A 80 -12.35 -6.08 -24.84
N GLY A 81 -13.62 -6.20 -24.50
CA GLY A 81 -14.73 -6.45 -25.39
C GLY A 81 -15.48 -5.18 -25.80
N ALA A 82 -16.76 -5.33 -26.14
CA ALA A 82 -17.61 -4.22 -26.56
C ALA A 82 -18.05 -3.34 -25.37
N PRO A 83 -18.40 -2.06 -25.62
CA PRO A 83 -18.96 -1.20 -24.58
C PRO A 83 -20.27 -1.77 -24.05
N PHE A 84 -20.38 -1.84 -22.73
CA PHE A 84 -21.64 -2.16 -22.07
C PHE A 84 -22.44 -0.87 -21.88
N VAL A 85 -23.60 -0.78 -22.52
CA VAL A 85 -24.44 0.42 -22.55
C VAL A 85 -25.80 0.17 -21.94
N HIS A 86 -26.34 1.17 -21.25
CA HIS A 86 -27.69 1.10 -20.71
C HIS A 86 -28.71 1.10 -21.87
N PRO A 87 -29.64 0.12 -21.93
CA PRO A 87 -30.50 -0.07 -23.11
C PRO A 87 -31.49 1.09 -23.37
N LEU A 88 -31.98 1.76 -22.32
CA LEU A 88 -32.89 2.91 -22.48
C LEU A 88 -32.18 4.25 -22.67
N THR A 89 -31.10 4.52 -21.93
CA THR A 89 -30.45 5.86 -21.91
C THR A 89 -29.25 5.97 -22.85
N GLY A 90 -28.69 4.84 -23.31
CA GLY A 90 -27.45 4.80 -24.07
C GLY A 90 -26.20 5.15 -23.27
N ALA A 91 -26.32 5.36 -21.95
CA ALA A 91 -25.19 5.72 -21.11
C ALA A 91 -24.16 4.56 -21.05
N PRO A 92 -22.84 4.86 -21.15
CA PRO A 92 -21.82 3.84 -20.98
C PRO A 92 -21.76 3.40 -19.52
N LEU A 93 -21.83 2.08 -19.30
CA LEU A 93 -21.75 1.44 -17.99
C LEU A 93 -20.42 0.71 -17.79
N GLY A 94 -19.66 0.48 -18.86
CA GLY A 94 -18.36 -0.19 -18.80
C GLY A 94 -17.98 -0.82 -20.12
N GLN A 95 -17.13 -1.84 -20.05
CA GLN A 95 -16.71 -2.69 -21.17
C GLN A 95 -16.92 -4.15 -20.75
N PHE A 96 -17.24 -5.01 -21.70
CA PHE A 96 -17.12 -6.45 -21.45
C PHE A 96 -15.65 -6.84 -21.35
N GLU A 97 -15.36 -7.84 -20.53
CA GLU A 97 -14.01 -8.40 -20.38
C GLU A 97 -14.08 -9.91 -20.51
N GLU A 98 -13.22 -10.48 -21.35
CA GLU A 98 -13.03 -11.92 -21.47
C GLU A 98 -11.74 -12.29 -20.73
N MET A 99 -11.85 -13.05 -19.64
CA MET A 99 -10.69 -13.54 -18.89
C MET A 99 -9.96 -14.61 -19.72
N LEU A 100 -8.67 -14.40 -19.97
CA LEU A 100 -7.82 -15.32 -20.73
C LEU A 100 -6.95 -16.18 -19.82
N GLY A 101 -6.57 -15.68 -18.64
CA GLY A 101 -5.78 -16.42 -17.67
C GLY A 101 -5.01 -15.52 -16.72
N TYR A 102 -3.88 -16.03 -16.23
CA TYR A 102 -3.01 -15.36 -15.28
C TYR A 102 -1.56 -15.40 -15.79
N ALA A 103 -0.79 -14.37 -15.46
CA ALA A 103 0.64 -14.32 -15.73
C ALA A 103 1.37 -13.79 -14.50
N GLN A 104 2.59 -14.27 -14.28
CA GLN A 104 3.46 -13.82 -13.19
C GLN A 104 4.69 -13.14 -13.79
N ILE A 105 5.08 -11.99 -13.22
CA ILE A 105 6.34 -11.35 -13.59
C ILE A 105 7.51 -12.23 -13.11
N THR A 106 8.42 -12.57 -14.02
CA THR A 106 9.64 -13.36 -13.77
C THR A 106 10.89 -12.52 -13.77
#